data_AF-K2RUK2-F1
#
_entry.id   AF-K2RUK2-F1
#
_cell.length_a   1.000
_cell.length_b   1.000
_cell.length_c   1.000
_cell.angle_alpha   90.00
_cell.angle_beta   90.00
_cell.angle_gamma   90.00
#
_symmetry.space_group_name_H-M   'P 1'
#
loop_
_entity.id
_entity.type
_entity.pdbx_description
1 polymer ?
#
loop_
_entity_poly.entity_id
_entity_poly.type
_entity_poly.pdbx_seq_one_letter_code
_entity_poly.pdbx_strand_id
1 'polypeptide(L)'
;MTSPDNEPGMVLFTLVCPECGVANPDNSLNCMVCDRDLTNIVLFLEDDSFDLELTDEFLIEYRKNFWGTERTGKVIKYPLSEISNIEYGSPITRFKFDYNGERLVIPLKKENMEVLKEVLPNIIDG
;
A
#
# COMPACT_ATOMS: atom_id res chain seq x y z
N MET A 1 9.35 25.62 39.46
CA MET A 1 9.75 25.88 38.06
C MET A 1 10.84 24.89 37.71
N THR A 2 10.47 23.82 37.03
CA THR A 2 11.33 23.01 36.16
C THR A 2 10.38 22.27 35.23
N SER A 3 10.64 22.42 33.94
CA SER A 3 9.78 22.20 32.78
C SER A 3 9.27 20.76 32.63
N PRO A 4 8.16 20.52 31.89
CA PRO A 4 7.69 19.17 31.63
C PRO A 4 8.71 18.44 30.77
N ASP A 5 9.06 17.23 31.18
CA ASP A 5 9.84 16.30 30.37
C ASP A 5 9.09 16.07 29.06
N ASN A 6 9.73 16.46 27.94
CA ASN A 6 9.30 16.11 26.60
C ASN A 6 9.20 14.57 26.54
N GLU A 7 8.00 14.01 26.55
CA GLU A 7 7.83 12.62 26.13
C GLU A 7 8.34 12.54 24.69
N PRO A 8 9.38 11.73 24.40
CA PRO A 8 9.77 11.50 23.02
C PRO A 8 8.56 10.88 22.32
N GLY A 9 8.01 11.59 21.33
CA GLY A 9 6.88 11.12 20.56
C GLY A 9 7.13 9.68 20.10
N MET A 10 6.20 8.78 20.40
CA MET A 10 6.35 7.37 20.08
C MET A 10 6.67 7.22 18.59
N VAL A 11 7.81 6.60 18.29
CA VAL A 11 8.18 6.26 16.93
C VAL A 11 7.32 5.08 16.50
N LEU A 12 6.42 5.32 15.55
CA LEU A 12 5.59 4.29 14.92
C LEU A 12 6.38 3.64 13.77
N PHE A 13 6.17 2.35 13.58
CA PHE A 13 6.82 1.53 12.56
C PHE A 13 5.76 0.95 11.61
N THR A 14 5.05 1.82 10.90
CA THR A 14 3.97 1.40 10.01
C THR A 14 4.36 1.41 8.54
N LEU A 15 5.49 2.04 8.19
CA LEU A 15 6.01 2.09 6.81
C LEU A 15 6.73 0.78 6.45
N VAL A 16 5.99 -0.17 5.88
CA VAL A 16 6.56 -1.45 5.44
C VAL A 16 7.27 -1.30 4.10
N CYS A 17 8.54 -1.74 4.03
CA CYS A 17 9.31 -1.73 2.81
C CYS A 17 8.76 -2.79 1.83
N PRO A 18 8.31 -2.40 0.63
CA PRO A 18 7.74 -3.34 -0.33
C PRO A 18 8.77 -4.29 -0.93
N GLU A 19 10.07 -4.04 -0.79
CA GLU A 19 11.11 -4.94 -1.32
C GLU A 19 11.45 -6.09 -0.37
N CYS A 20 11.56 -5.82 0.94
CA CYS A 20 12.02 -6.80 1.91
C CYS A 20 11.03 -7.10 3.06
N GLY A 21 9.88 -6.42 3.11
CA GLY A 21 8.83 -6.63 4.11
C GLY A 21 9.15 -6.06 5.51
N VAL A 22 10.29 -5.39 5.69
CA VAL A 22 10.67 -4.82 6.99
C VAL A 22 9.87 -3.55 7.25
N ALA A 23 9.29 -3.44 8.44
CA ALA A 23 8.67 -2.23 8.94
C ALA A 23 9.73 -1.18 9.34
N ASN A 24 9.54 0.06 8.90
CA ASN A 24 10.45 1.18 9.12
C ASN A 24 9.70 2.29 9.89
N PRO A 25 10.41 3.18 10.59
CA PRO A 25 9.82 4.41 11.12
C PRO A 25 9.05 5.18 10.03
N ASP A 26 7.89 5.73 10.36
CA ASP A 26 6.98 6.34 9.37
C ASP A 26 7.60 7.45 8.49
N ASN A 27 8.68 8.10 8.94
CA ASN A 27 9.38 9.16 8.21
C ASN A 27 10.72 8.70 7.60
N SER A 28 10.92 7.39 7.43
CA SER A 28 12.17 6.86 6.88
C SER A 28 12.28 7.17 5.40
N LEU A 29 13.41 7.74 4.99
CA LEU A 29 13.73 7.98 3.57
C LEU A 29 14.19 6.69 2.87
N ASN A 30 14.83 5.79 3.62
CA ASN A 30 15.36 4.53 3.10
C ASN A 30 15.00 3.38 4.05
N CYS A 31 14.88 2.18 3.49
CA CYS A 31 14.68 0.98 4.28
C CYS A 31 15.94 0.68 5.10
N MET A 32 15.75 0.44 6.40
CA MET A 32 16.86 0.17 7.33
C MET A 32 17.61 -1.16 7.07
N VAL A 33 17.09 -2.03 6.19
CA VAL A 33 17.68 -3.34 5.87
C VAL A 33 18.20 -3.44 4.44
N CYS A 34 17.40 -3.04 3.45
CA CYS A 34 17.75 -3.18 2.04
C CYS A 34 18.11 -1.86 1.34
N ASP A 35 18.09 -0.74 2.07
CA ASP A 35 18.43 0.61 1.58
C ASP A 35 17.50 1.16 0.47
N ARG A 36 16.44 0.43 0.11
CA ARG A 36 15.41 0.89 -0.83
C ARG A 36 14.87 2.26 -0.42
N ASP A 37 14.74 3.14 -1.38
CA ASP A 37 14.05 4.43 -1.24
C ASP A 37 12.57 4.23 -0.89
N LEU A 38 12.13 4.89 0.19
CA LEU A 38 10.78 4.84 0.71
C LEU A 38 10.04 6.18 0.62
N THR A 39 10.65 7.23 0.07
CA THR A 39 10.09 8.60 0.15
C THR A 39 8.71 8.74 -0.48
N ASN A 40 8.41 7.92 -1.49
CA ASN A 40 7.16 8.02 -2.25
C ASN A 40 6.16 6.93 -1.84
N ILE A 41 6.46 6.14 -0.80
CA ILE A 41 5.59 5.04 -0.40
C ILE A 41 4.58 5.54 0.62
N VAL A 42 3.31 5.44 0.26
CA VAL A 42 2.18 5.80 1.13
C VAL A 42 1.76 4.58 1.95
N LEU A 43 1.65 3.42 1.31
CA LEU A 43 1.12 2.21 1.95
C LEU A 43 1.66 0.96 1.26
N PHE A 44 1.88 -0.08 2.04
CA PHE A 44 2.17 -1.42 1.53
C PHE A 44 1.33 -2.47 2.26
N LEU A 45 0.63 -3.31 1.48
CA LEU A 45 -0.31 -4.32 1.96
C LEU A 45 0.11 -5.69 1.44
N GLU A 46 0.42 -6.62 2.34
CA GLU A 46 0.62 -8.02 1.97
C GLU A 46 -0.72 -8.75 1.85
N ASP A 47 -0.98 -9.37 0.70
CA ASP A 47 -2.20 -10.16 0.46
C ASP A 47 -1.84 -11.57 -0.06
N ASP A 48 -2.84 -12.43 -0.23
CA ASP A 48 -2.62 -13.85 -0.54
C ASP A 48 -2.09 -14.06 -1.96
N SER A 49 -2.70 -13.41 -2.95
CA SER A 49 -2.36 -13.61 -4.37
C SER A 49 -1.41 -12.56 -4.94
N PHE A 50 -1.25 -11.44 -4.24
CA PHE A 50 -0.41 -10.33 -4.63
C PHE A 50 -0.14 -9.44 -3.42
N ASP A 51 0.93 -8.66 -3.45
CA ASP A 51 1.06 -7.50 -2.57
C ASP A 51 0.59 -6.26 -3.32
N LEU A 52 0.12 -5.27 -2.56
CA LEU A 52 -0.19 -3.94 -3.07
C LEU A 52 0.75 -2.90 -2.47
N GLU A 53 1.33 -2.08 -3.32
CA GLU A 53 2.00 -0.83 -2.94
C GLU A 53 1.20 0.33 -3.49
N LEU A 54 0.97 1.33 -2.65
CA LEU A 54 0.41 2.62 -3.01
C LEU A 54 1.50 3.67 -2.86
N THR A 55 1.74 4.41 -3.93
CA THR A 55 2.55 5.62 -3.92
C THR A 55 1.66 6.84 -4.13
N ASP A 56 2.26 8.02 -4.14
CA ASP A 56 1.63 9.27 -4.58
C ASP A 56 1.10 9.21 -6.03
N GLU A 57 1.77 8.47 -6.90
CA GLU A 57 1.46 8.42 -8.34
C GLU A 57 0.84 7.10 -8.82
N PHE A 58 1.07 5.98 -8.12
CA PHE A 58 0.72 4.64 -8.62
C PHE A 58 0.07 3.76 -7.55
N LEU A 59 -0.86 2.92 -8.02
CA LEU A 59 -1.19 1.66 -7.36
C LEU A 59 -0.42 0.54 -8.06
N ILE A 60 0.31 -0.29 -7.31
CA ILE A 60 1.22 -1.30 -7.85
C ILE A 60 0.85 -2.67 -7.29
N GLU A 61 0.59 -3.64 -8.18
CA GLU A 61 0.36 -5.05 -7.84
C GLU A 61 1.63 -5.87 -8.06
N TYR A 62 2.09 -6.53 -7.00
CA TYR A 62 3.18 -7.52 -7.04
C TYR A 62 2.62 -8.93 -7.03
N ARG A 63 2.59 -9.60 -8.18
CA ARG A 63 1.94 -10.90 -8.30
C ARG A 63 2.72 -12.00 -7.58
N LYS A 64 2.04 -12.79 -6.73
CA LYS A 64 2.60 -13.97 -6.07
C LYS A 64 2.35 -15.25 -6.86
N ASN A 65 3.14 -16.27 -6.54
CA ASN A 65 2.99 -17.62 -7.06
C ASN A 65 1.65 -18.21 -6.58
N PHE A 66 1.29 -19.39 -7.09
CA PHE A 66 0.02 -20.05 -6.73
C PHE A 66 -0.14 -20.29 -5.23
N TRP A 67 0.96 -20.43 -4.49
CA TRP A 67 0.96 -20.68 -3.05
C TRP A 67 0.95 -19.41 -2.20
N GLY A 68 1.04 -18.23 -2.82
CA GLY A 68 1.11 -16.95 -2.11
C GLY A 68 2.40 -16.73 -1.30
N THR A 69 3.44 -17.54 -1.52
CA THR A 69 4.66 -17.49 -0.70
C THR A 69 5.73 -16.56 -1.27
N GLU A 70 5.80 -16.44 -2.59
CA GLU A 70 6.86 -15.71 -3.28
C GLU A 70 6.29 -14.89 -4.43
N ARG A 71 6.89 -13.73 -4.68
CA ARG A 71 6.59 -12.93 -5.87
C ARG A 71 7.14 -13.61 -7.11
N THR A 72 6.38 -13.51 -8.20
CA THR A 72 6.73 -14.06 -9.50
C THR A 72 7.65 -13.14 -10.33
N GLY A 73 7.90 -11.92 -9.84
CA GLY A 73 8.52 -10.85 -10.62
C GLY A 73 7.57 -10.13 -11.58
N LYS A 74 6.34 -10.62 -11.78
CA LYS A 74 5.31 -9.90 -12.52
C LYS A 74 4.79 -8.74 -11.66
N VAL A 75 4.93 -7.53 -12.18
CA VAL A 75 4.48 -6.28 -11.57
C VAL A 75 3.52 -5.58 -12.52
N ILE A 76 2.38 -5.11 -12.00
CA ILE A 76 1.43 -4.29 -12.73
C ILE A 76 1.36 -2.94 -12.03
N LYS A 77 1.44 -1.84 -12.79
CA LYS A 77 1.36 -0.48 -12.26
C LYS A 77 0.16 0.21 -12.88
N TYR A 78 -0.65 0.85 -12.04
CA TYR A 78 -1.82 1.62 -12.41
C TYR A 78 -1.55 3.08 -12.00
N PRO A 79 -1.29 4.00 -12.95
CA PRO A 79 -1.21 5.42 -12.65
C PRO A 79 -2.53 5.88 -12.01
N LEU A 80 -2.46 6.54 -10.85
CA LEU A 80 -3.66 6.98 -10.12
C LEU A 80 -4.47 8.00 -10.92
N SER A 81 -3.81 8.79 -11.77
CA SER A 81 -4.46 9.75 -12.69
C SER A 81 -5.29 9.09 -13.80
N GLU A 82 -5.12 7.78 -14.01
CA GLU A 82 -5.79 7.01 -15.08
C GLU A 82 -6.84 6.04 -14.56
N ILE A 83 -6.97 5.87 -13.23
CA ILE A 83 -8.01 5.03 -12.64
C ILE A 83 -9.28 5.84 -12.37
N SER A 84 -10.45 5.21 -12.50
CA SER A 84 -11.73 5.88 -12.24
C SER A 84 -12.80 4.89 -11.77
N ASN A 85 -14.00 5.40 -11.43
CA ASN A 85 -15.16 4.60 -11.01
C ASN A 85 -14.83 3.60 -9.87
N ILE A 86 -14.08 4.05 -8.87
CA ILE A 86 -13.62 3.20 -7.76
C ILE A 86 -14.81 2.71 -6.92
N GLU A 87 -14.84 1.40 -6.66
CA GLU A 87 -15.82 0.75 -5.78
C GLU A 87 -15.14 -0.22 -4.82
N TYR A 88 -15.64 -0.24 -3.59
CA TYR A 88 -15.24 -1.18 -2.55
C TYR A 88 -16.39 -2.17 -2.31
N GLY A 89 -16.21 -3.41 -2.78
CA GLY A 89 -17.23 -4.46 -2.67
C GLY A 89 -17.45 -4.94 -1.23
N SER A 90 -18.70 -5.26 -0.88
CA SER A 90 -19.12 -5.89 0.38
C SER A 90 -20.29 -6.86 0.11
N PRO A 91 -20.40 -8.02 0.79
CA PRO A 91 -19.48 -8.56 1.82
C PRO A 91 -18.25 -9.25 1.25
N ILE A 92 -18.21 -9.49 -0.07
CA ILE A 92 -17.04 -10.03 -0.77
C ILE A 92 -16.12 -8.86 -1.10
N THR A 93 -14.94 -8.86 -0.49
CA THR A 93 -13.94 -7.80 -0.54
C THR A 93 -13.24 -7.76 -1.91
N ARG A 94 -13.87 -7.03 -2.83
CA ARG A 94 -13.36 -6.77 -4.19
C ARG A 94 -13.16 -5.29 -4.39
N PHE A 95 -11.91 -4.87 -4.57
CA PHE A 95 -11.56 -3.51 -4.96
C PHE A 95 -11.69 -3.43 -6.48
N LYS A 96 -12.55 -2.53 -6.96
CA LYS A 96 -12.86 -2.44 -8.39
C LYS A 96 -12.64 -1.02 -8.87
N PHE A 97 -12.09 -0.89 -10.06
CA PHE A 97 -11.87 0.41 -10.71
C PHE A 97 -11.81 0.20 -12.22
N ASP A 98 -12.04 1.27 -12.96
CA ASP A 98 -11.87 1.28 -14.40
C ASP A 98 -10.46 1.77 -14.73
N TYR A 99 -9.79 1.07 -15.64
CA TYR A 99 -8.47 1.43 -16.15
C TYR A 99 -8.34 0.96 -17.60
N ASN A 100 -7.83 1.83 -18.47
CA ASN A 100 -7.65 1.55 -19.89
C ASN A 100 -8.91 0.97 -20.59
N GLY A 101 -10.09 1.48 -20.24
CA GLY A 101 -11.37 1.03 -20.79
C GLY A 101 -11.88 -0.31 -20.27
N GLU A 102 -11.21 -0.93 -19.30
CA GLU A 102 -11.60 -2.20 -18.70
C GLU A 102 -11.94 -2.06 -17.21
N ARG A 103 -12.90 -2.86 -16.73
CA ARG A 103 -13.25 -2.97 -15.31
C ARG A 103 -12.30 -3.96 -14.64
N LEU A 104 -11.36 -3.47 -13.83
CA LEU A 104 -10.46 -4.29 -13.03
C LEU A 104 -11.06 -4.64 -11.68
N VAL A 105 -10.70 -5.84 -11.18
CA VAL A 105 -11.20 -6.39 -9.92
C VAL A 105 -10.04 -7.06 -9.17
N ILE A 106 -9.66 -6.48 -8.05
CA ILE A 106 -8.60 -6.94 -7.16
C ILE A 106 -9.24 -7.49 -5.88
N PRO A 107 -9.23 -8.82 -5.65
CA PRO A 107 -9.73 -9.40 -4.40
C PRO A 107 -8.75 -9.15 -3.25
N LEU A 108 -9.20 -8.48 -2.19
CA LEU A 108 -8.36 -8.18 -1.02
C LEU A 108 -8.87 -8.91 0.21
N LYS A 109 -7.98 -9.16 1.16
CA LYS A 109 -8.38 -9.42 2.55
C LYS A 109 -9.19 -8.26 3.11
N LYS A 110 -10.05 -8.55 4.07
CA LYS A 110 -10.96 -7.54 4.63
C LYS A 110 -10.20 -6.40 5.28
N GLU A 111 -9.19 -6.72 6.07
CA GLU A 111 -8.29 -5.78 6.72
C GLU A 111 -7.61 -4.84 5.71
N ASN A 112 -7.06 -5.39 4.63
CA ASN A 112 -6.42 -4.64 3.56
C ASN A 112 -7.41 -3.73 2.82
N MET A 113 -8.65 -4.20 2.63
CA MET A 113 -9.71 -3.40 2.02
C MET A 113 -10.08 -2.18 2.86
N GLU A 114 -10.21 -2.34 4.18
CA GLU A 114 -10.55 -1.21 5.06
C GLU A 114 -9.41 -0.18 5.08
N VAL A 115 -8.16 -0.61 5.19
CA VAL A 115 -7.01 0.30 5.13
C VAL A 115 -6.93 1.03 3.79
N LEU A 116 -7.08 0.32 2.67
CA LEU A 116 -7.05 0.95 1.35
C LEU A 116 -8.17 1.99 1.19
N LYS A 117 -9.37 1.68 1.68
CA LYS A 117 -10.53 2.58 1.63
C LYS A 117 -10.33 3.85 2.45
N GLU A 118 -9.58 3.78 3.56
CA GLU A 118 -9.24 4.95 4.37
C GLU A 118 -8.16 5.81 3.71
N VAL A 119 -7.15 5.19 3.08
CA VAL A 119 -5.97 5.89 2.57
C VAL A 119 -6.16 6.41 1.14
N LEU A 120 -6.60 5.56 0.22
CA LEU A 120 -6.59 5.84 -1.23
C LEU A 120 -7.34 7.12 -1.64
N PRO A 121 -8.55 7.43 -1.10
CA PRO A 121 -9.26 8.65 -1.47
C PRO A 121 -8.46 9.92 -1.18
N ASN A 122 -7.68 9.95 -0.10
CA ASN A 122 -6.87 11.12 0.26
C ASN A 122 -5.68 11.34 -0.68
N ILE A 123 -5.29 10.33 -1.46
CA ILE A 123 -4.20 10.41 -2.43
C ILE A 123 -4.73 10.81 -3.81
N ILE A 124 -5.92 10.31 -4.19
CA ILE A 124 -6.50 10.59 -5.51
C ILE A 124 -7.20 11.96 -5.55
N ASP A 125 -7.87 12.35 -4.46
CA ASP A 125 -8.63 13.61 -4.38
C ASP A 125 -7.80 14.79 -3.83
N GLY A 126 -6.57 14.54 -3.38
CA GLY A 126 -5.66 15.52 -2.78
C GLY A 126 -4.75 16.20 -3.80
#